data_AF-A0A7J4RXM2-F1
#
_entry.id   AF-A0A7J4RXM2-F1
#
_cell.length_a   1.000
_cell.length_b   1.000
_cell.length_c   1.000
_cell.angle_alpha   90.00
_cell.angle_beta   90.00
_cell.angle_gamma   90.00
#
_symmetry.space_group_name_H-M   'P 1'
#
loop_
_entity.id
_entity.type
_entity.pdbx_description
1 polymer ?
#
loop_
_entity_poly.entity_id
_entity_poly.type
_entity_poly.pdbx_seq_one_letter_code
_entity_poly.pdbx_strand_id
1 'polypeptide(L)'
;HDDDHHEDEHNGHDDHHHDDFDAQSMENMGGLASKMPLTATAMLVGSASIMGLPFIGGFWSKEGIIANAWRVALDDPRFFLPAMCVLIGAGMTGFYMSRMWLKTFA
;
A
#
# COMPACT_ATOMS: atom_id res chain seq x y z
N HIS A 1 -23.88 64.45 -11.80
CA HIS A 1 -22.97 64.83 -12.88
C HIS A 1 -21.55 64.86 -12.36
N ASP A 2 -20.91 63.72 -12.10
CA ASP A 2 -21.31 62.32 -12.04
C ASP A 2 -20.19 61.60 -11.30
N ASP A 3 -20.54 60.39 -10.87
CA ASP A 3 -19.80 59.35 -10.20
C ASP A 3 -18.31 59.24 -10.57
N ASP A 4 -17.44 59.18 -9.55
CA ASP A 4 -16.09 58.64 -9.67
C ASP A 4 -15.83 57.65 -8.52
N HIS A 5 -16.17 56.39 -8.83
CA HIS A 5 -15.44 55.17 -8.49
C HIS A 5 -14.98 54.97 -7.05
N HIS A 6 -15.89 54.39 -6.26
CA HIS A 6 -15.53 53.35 -5.31
C HIS A 6 -15.04 52.11 -6.08
N GLU A 7 -13.76 51.76 -5.97
CA GLU A 7 -13.34 50.37 -6.08
C GLU A 7 -12.29 50.08 -5.01
N ASP A 8 -12.78 49.38 -3.97
CA ASP A 8 -12.01 48.69 -2.95
C ASP A 8 -11.19 47.56 -3.59
N GLU A 9 -9.86 47.64 -3.56
CA GLU A 9 -9.02 46.45 -3.73
C GLU A 9 -8.28 46.13 -2.42
N HIS A 10 -9.05 45.56 -1.51
CA HIS A 10 -8.56 44.62 -0.52
C HIS A 10 -7.95 43.42 -1.25
N ASN A 11 -6.64 43.40 -1.44
CA ASN A 11 -5.91 42.16 -1.75
C ASN A 11 -5.22 41.68 -0.48
N GLY A 12 -6.05 41.27 0.48
CA GLY A 12 -5.61 40.42 1.58
C GLY A 12 -5.17 39.10 0.95
N HIS A 13 -3.89 38.77 1.09
CA HIS A 13 -3.45 37.38 0.99
C HIS A 13 -4.16 36.65 2.13
N ASP A 14 -5.36 36.15 1.85
CA ASP A 14 -6.02 35.14 2.66
C ASP A 14 -5.20 33.86 2.48
N ASP A 15 -4.20 33.71 3.34
CA ASP A 15 -3.50 32.46 3.62
C ASP A 15 -4.54 31.46 4.13
N HIS A 16 -5.27 30.85 3.19
CA HIS A 16 -6.10 29.69 3.43
C HIS A 16 -5.18 28.52 3.80
N HIS A 17 -4.83 28.48 5.09
CA HIS A 17 -4.42 27.27 5.77
C HIS A 17 -5.58 26.27 5.70
N HIS A 18 -5.65 25.54 4.60
CA HIS A 18 -6.31 24.25 4.59
C HIS A 18 -5.49 23.35 5.50
N ASP A 19 -5.97 23.13 6.73
CA ASP A 19 -5.59 21.96 7.50
C ASP A 19 -6.02 20.74 6.67
N ASP A 20 -5.13 20.29 5.78
CA ASP A 20 -5.35 19.19 4.83
C ASP A 20 -5.50 17.88 5.62
N PHE A 21 -6.70 17.64 6.13
CA PHE A 21 -7.07 16.34 6.67
C PHE A 21 -7.09 15.32 5.53
N ASP A 22 -5.99 14.59 5.38
CA ASP A 22 -5.87 13.52 4.41
C ASP A 22 -6.63 12.29 4.89
N ALA A 23 -7.87 12.15 4.43
CA ALA A 23 -8.70 10.98 4.67
C ALA A 23 -8.15 9.70 4.02
N GLN A 24 -7.21 9.79 3.06
CA GLN A 24 -6.53 8.65 2.44
C GLN A 24 -5.26 8.22 3.18
N SER A 25 -4.77 9.05 4.12
CA SER A 25 -3.65 8.67 4.96
C SER A 25 -4.03 7.48 5.83
N MET A 26 -3.23 6.42 5.75
CA MET A 26 -3.41 5.21 6.56
C MET A 26 -3.23 5.47 8.06
N GLU A 27 -2.65 6.61 8.45
CA GLU A 27 -2.56 7.02 9.85
C GLU A 27 -3.90 7.59 10.38
N ASN A 28 -4.78 8.03 9.48
CA ASN A 28 -6.08 8.61 9.79
C ASN A 28 -7.25 7.62 9.59
N MET A 29 -6.97 6.40 9.08
CA MET A 29 -7.98 5.40 8.70
C MET A 29 -8.28 4.29 9.73
N GLY A 30 -7.56 4.24 10.86
CA GLY A 30 -7.62 3.11 11.81
C GLY A 30 -9.02 2.75 12.35
N GLY A 31 -9.20 1.50 12.78
CA GLY A 31 -10.45 0.98 13.34
C GLY A 31 -11.56 0.65 12.32
N LEU A 32 -11.21 0.61 11.03
CA LEU A 32 -12.16 0.34 9.94
C LEU A 32 -12.72 -1.09 9.95
N ALA A 33 -12.03 -2.05 10.60
CA ALA A 33 -12.54 -3.42 10.72
C ALA A 33 -13.88 -3.51 11.46
N SER A 34 -14.10 -2.67 12.47
CA SER A 34 -15.36 -2.66 13.23
C SER A 34 -16.51 -1.99 12.46
N LYS A 35 -16.20 -1.13 11.48
CA LYS A 35 -17.20 -0.43 10.67
C LYS A 35 -17.53 -1.18 9.38
N MET A 36 -16.57 -1.90 8.80
CA MET A 36 -16.71 -2.64 7.55
C MET A 36 -16.05 -4.03 7.62
N PRO A 37 -16.66 -4.99 8.35
CA PRO A 37 -16.07 -6.32 8.57
C PRO A 37 -15.95 -7.16 7.29
N LEU A 38 -16.90 -7.01 6.35
CA LEU A 38 -16.83 -7.71 5.05
C LEU A 38 -15.66 -7.22 4.21
N THR A 39 -15.42 -5.91 4.18
CA THR A 39 -14.28 -5.32 3.46
C THR A 39 -12.96 -5.69 4.12
N ALA A 40 -12.88 -5.68 5.45
CA ALA A 40 -11.68 -6.06 6.19
C ALA A 40 -11.26 -7.53 5.93
N THR A 41 -12.22 -8.44 5.89
CA THR A 41 -11.98 -9.87 5.60
C THR A 41 -11.61 -10.10 4.13
N ALA A 42 -12.29 -9.45 3.19
CA ALA A 42 -11.94 -9.50 1.77
C ALA A 42 -10.51 -8.95 1.52
N MET A 43 -10.17 -7.83 2.16
CA MET A 43 -8.84 -7.25 2.08
C MET A 43 -7.79 -8.15 2.72
N LEU A 44 -8.07 -8.77 3.88
CA LEU A 44 -7.18 -9.73 4.53
C LEU A 44 -6.88 -10.92 3.61
N VAL A 45 -7.91 -11.49 2.98
CA VAL A 45 -7.77 -12.62 2.04
C VAL A 45 -7.01 -12.19 0.78
N GLY A 46 -7.25 -10.98 0.27
CA GLY A 46 -6.51 -10.41 -0.85
C GLY A 46 -5.02 -10.20 -0.52
N SER A 47 -4.72 -9.58 0.61
CA SER A 47 -3.35 -9.39 1.11
C SER A 47 -2.67 -10.74 1.36
N ALA A 48 -3.38 -11.73 1.91
CA ALA A 48 -2.91 -13.09 2.10
C ALA A 48 -2.56 -13.78 0.77
N SER A 49 -3.36 -13.54 -0.28
CA SER A 49 -3.07 -14.00 -1.65
C SER A 49 -1.76 -13.43 -2.18
N ILE A 50 -1.57 -12.12 -2.04
CA ILE A 50 -0.36 -11.41 -2.52
C ILE A 50 0.88 -11.86 -1.73
N MET A 51 0.71 -12.10 -0.43
CA MET A 51 1.75 -12.65 0.44
C MET A 51 2.16 -14.08 0.05
N GLY A 52 1.27 -14.82 -0.61
CA GLY A 52 1.46 -16.23 -0.89
C GLY A 52 1.26 -17.07 0.38
N LEU A 53 0.27 -16.75 1.21
CA LEU A 53 -0.10 -17.64 2.31
C LEU A 53 -0.58 -19.00 1.72
N PRO A 54 -0.18 -20.13 2.33
CA PRO A 54 -0.65 -21.44 1.91
C PRO A 54 -2.18 -21.43 1.97
N PHE A 55 -2.83 -22.10 1.01
CA PHE A 55 -4.29 -22.12 0.74
C PHE A 55 -4.85 -21.10 -0.28
N ILE A 56 -4.07 -20.14 -0.78
CA ILE A 56 -4.57 -19.15 -1.76
C ILE A 56 -3.80 -19.22 -3.09
N GLY A 57 -4.48 -19.00 -4.22
CA GLY A 57 -3.92 -19.13 -5.57
C GLY A 57 -2.60 -18.38 -5.81
N GLY A 58 -2.38 -17.25 -5.13
CA GLY A 58 -1.13 -16.48 -5.22
C GLY A 58 0.11 -17.25 -4.73
N PHE A 59 -0.04 -18.21 -3.81
CA PHE A 59 1.05 -19.07 -3.35
C PHE A 59 1.63 -19.91 -4.49
N TRP A 60 0.76 -20.55 -5.30
CA TRP A 60 1.21 -21.44 -6.38
C TRP A 60 1.99 -20.72 -7.48
N SER A 61 1.60 -19.49 -7.81
CA SER A 61 2.31 -18.67 -8.80
C SER A 61 3.68 -18.22 -8.27
N LYS A 62 3.76 -17.84 -6.98
CA LYS A 62 5.01 -17.40 -6.33
C LYS A 62 5.99 -18.53 -6.09
N GLU A 63 5.51 -19.68 -5.60
CA GLU A 63 6.31 -20.89 -5.36
C GLU A 63 6.93 -21.41 -6.67
N GLY A 64 6.20 -21.39 -7.79
CA GLY A 64 6.75 -21.81 -9.08
C GLY A 64 7.96 -20.97 -9.51
N ILE A 65 7.88 -19.66 -9.33
CA ILE A 65 8.97 -18.73 -9.66
C ILE A 65 10.16 -18.94 -8.71
N ILE A 66 9.90 -19.01 -7.41
CA ILE A 66 10.95 -19.19 -6.38
C ILE A 66 11.65 -20.55 -6.56
N ALA A 67 10.89 -21.63 -6.78
CA ALA A 67 11.44 -22.96 -6.98
C ALA A 67 12.27 -23.06 -8.27
N ASN A 68 11.83 -22.40 -9.35
CA ASN A 68 12.59 -22.37 -10.59
C ASN A 68 13.87 -21.52 -10.44
N ALA A 69 13.78 -20.36 -9.79
CA ALA A 69 14.94 -19.51 -9.50
C ALA A 69 15.96 -20.25 -8.62
N TRP A 70 15.49 -21.00 -7.62
CA TRP A 70 16.37 -21.78 -6.75
C TRP A 70 17.01 -22.97 -7.47
N ARG A 71 16.27 -23.66 -8.35
CA ARG A 71 16.84 -24.71 -9.21
C ARG A 71 17.99 -24.19 -10.06
N VAL A 72 17.78 -23.07 -10.77
CA VAL A 72 18.82 -22.46 -11.60
C VAL A 72 20.00 -21.99 -10.75
N ALA A 73 19.76 -21.48 -9.53
CA ALA A 73 20.81 -21.07 -8.61
C ALA A 73 21.66 -22.25 -8.06
N LEU A 74 21.08 -23.45 -7.94
CA LEU A 74 21.82 -24.66 -7.56
C LEU A 74 22.71 -25.18 -8.69
N ASP A 75 22.27 -25.03 -9.95
CA ASP A 75 23.03 -25.44 -11.12
C ASP A 75 24.13 -24.44 -11.50
N ASP A 76 23.87 -23.13 -11.36
CA ASP A 76 24.83 -22.06 -11.64
C ASP A 76 24.88 -21.04 -10.48
N PRO A 77 26.01 -20.99 -9.74
CA PRO A 77 26.18 -20.10 -8.58
C PRO A 77 25.96 -18.61 -8.88
N ARG A 78 26.07 -18.19 -10.15
CA ARG A 78 25.83 -16.80 -10.57
C ARG A 78 24.38 -16.36 -10.34
N PHE A 79 23.43 -17.30 -10.34
CA PHE A 79 22.01 -17.03 -10.14
C PHE A 79 21.59 -17.06 -8.66
N PHE A 80 22.52 -17.31 -7.73
CA PHE A 80 22.24 -17.27 -6.30
C PHE A 80 21.81 -15.88 -5.83
N LEU A 81 22.49 -14.82 -6.30
CA LEU A 81 22.15 -13.44 -5.96
C LEU A 81 20.72 -13.06 -6.42
N PRO A 82 20.31 -13.22 -7.69
CA PRO A 82 18.95 -12.91 -8.11
C PRO A 82 17.89 -13.79 -7.42
N ALA A 83 18.18 -15.07 -7.14
CA ALA A 83 17.27 -15.93 -6.38
C ALA A 83 17.02 -15.40 -4.96
N MET A 84 18.08 -14.95 -4.27
CA MET A 84 17.97 -14.31 -2.95
C MET A 84 17.21 -12.99 -3.01
N CYS A 85 17.42 -12.16 -4.05
CA CYS A 85 16.65 -10.93 -4.24
C CYS A 85 15.16 -11.19 -4.41
N VAL A 86 14.77 -12.24 -5.13
CA VAL A 86 13.35 -12.64 -5.29
C VAL A 86 12.74 -13.02 -3.94
N LEU A 87 13.45 -13.79 -3.11
CA LEU A 87 13.00 -14.17 -1.77
C LEU A 87 12.85 -12.96 -0.84
N ILE A 88 13.84 -12.06 -0.84
CA ILE A 88 13.81 -10.84 -0.03
C ILE A 88 12.67 -9.94 -0.49
N GLY A 89 12.52 -9.72 -1.79
CA GLY A 89 11.43 -8.93 -2.36
C GLY A 89 10.06 -9.52 -2.00
N ALA A 90 9.94 -10.84 -2.08
CA ALA A 90 8.74 -11.55 -1.66
C ALA A 90 8.39 -11.30 -0.18
N GLY A 91 9.39 -11.36 0.70
CA GLY A 91 9.23 -11.06 2.12
C GLY A 91 8.88 -9.59 2.39
N MET A 92 9.53 -8.65 1.71
CA MET A 92 9.25 -7.21 1.81
C MET A 92 7.80 -6.89 1.40
N THR A 93 7.31 -7.48 0.31
CA THR A 93 5.91 -7.32 -0.10
C THR A 93 4.96 -7.78 1.01
N GLY A 94 5.24 -8.92 1.64
CA GLY A 94 4.38 -9.41 2.70
C GLY A 94 4.42 -8.57 3.97
N PHE A 95 5.60 -8.07 4.34
CA PHE A 95 5.73 -7.13 5.44
C PHE A 95 4.95 -5.84 5.19
N TYR A 96 5.08 -5.24 3.99
CA TYR A 96 4.34 -4.04 3.61
C TYR A 96 2.83 -4.26 3.65
N MET A 97 2.34 -5.36 3.07
CA MET A 97 0.90 -5.68 3.06
C MET A 97 0.35 -5.93 4.46
N SER A 98 1.12 -6.61 5.32
CA SER A 98 0.74 -6.83 6.72
C SER A 98 0.66 -5.51 7.49
N ARG A 99 1.67 -4.64 7.37
CA ARG A 99 1.67 -3.31 7.97
C ARG A 99 0.48 -2.48 7.48
N MET A 100 0.16 -2.58 6.20
CA MET A 100 -0.94 -1.85 5.59
C MET A 100 -2.28 -2.27 6.17
N TRP A 101 -2.54 -3.57 6.21
CA TRP A 101 -3.77 -4.10 6.78
C TRP A 101 -3.92 -3.73 8.26
N LEU A 102 -2.85 -3.82 9.05
CA LEU A 102 -2.86 -3.42 10.45
C LEU A 102 -3.14 -1.92 10.65
N LYS A 103 -2.53 -1.03 9.86
CA LYS A 103 -2.78 0.41 9.99
C LYS A 103 -4.18 0.84 9.55
N THR A 104 -4.73 0.18 8.53
CA THR A 104 -6.03 0.57 7.95
C THR A 104 -7.21 -0.06 8.67
N PHE A 105 -7.08 -1.28 9.19
CA PHE A 105 -8.21 -2.03 9.75
C PHE A 105 -8.12 -2.27 11.25
N ALA A 106 -6.92 -2.35 11.84
CA ALA A 106 -6.77 -2.39 13.31
C ALA A 106 -6.93 -0.99 13.90
#